data_AF-A0A174CC37-F1
#
_entry.id   AF-A0A174CC37-F1
#
_cell.length_a   1.000
_cell.length_b   1.000
_cell.length_c   1.000
_cell.angle_alpha   90.00
_cell.angle_beta   90.00
_cell.angle_gamma   90.00
#
_symmetry.space_group_name_H-M   'P 1'
#
loop_
_entity.id
_entity.type
_entity.pdbx_description
1 polymer ?
#
loop_
_entity_poly.entity_id
_entity_poly.type
_entity_poly.pdbx_seq_one_letter_code
_entity_poly.pdbx_strand_id
1 'polypeptide(L)'
;MASVVTRKIPEIVLVDKEQLGAKELFTLNMLHKTDVSEFVICPHQRETIYLNKSFERAEDIIPIINGFMEQEGCNYKGDKLYKQFEDIAGEKAVSILSAIWQDWRKERMKADAKEKADEVLKRVRKRHIRQSMKKRKGTIQAVFDVGYGLYDKKRLADFQNGAECAFMYGYLCALEDQEKQQSVAE
;
A
#
# COMPACT_ATOMS: atom_id res chain seq x y z
N MET A 1 6.91 9.41 -12.02
CA MET A 1 7.22 8.34 -11.04
C MET A 1 5.98 8.12 -10.19
N ALA A 2 5.54 6.87 -9.99
CA ALA A 2 4.48 6.59 -9.03
C ALA A 2 4.98 6.87 -7.61
N SER A 3 4.28 7.71 -6.86
CA SER A 3 4.53 7.91 -5.43
C SER A 3 3.65 6.98 -4.61
N VAL A 4 4.22 6.45 -3.52
CA VAL A 4 3.50 5.66 -2.51
C VAL A 4 3.42 6.46 -1.22
N VAL A 5 2.43 6.13 -0.39
CA VAL A 5 2.33 6.64 0.97
C VAL A 5 3.52 6.17 1.81
N THR A 6 3.95 7.01 2.73
CA THR A 6 5.08 6.80 3.63
C THR A 6 4.63 6.53 5.06
N ARG A 7 3.48 7.05 5.48
CA ARG A 7 2.94 6.85 6.83
C ARG A 7 2.26 5.47 6.96
N LYS A 8 2.20 4.97 8.19
CA LYS A 8 1.46 3.73 8.53
C LYS A 8 -0.03 4.01 8.71
N ILE A 9 -0.38 5.16 9.28
CA ILE A 9 -1.73 5.72 9.36
C ILE A 9 -1.75 7.16 8.85
N PRO A 10 -2.89 7.68 8.38
CA PRO A 10 -3.00 9.08 7.97
C PRO A 10 -2.74 10.03 9.14
N GLU A 11 -2.24 11.22 8.83
CA GLU A 11 -2.16 12.32 9.78
C GLU A 11 -3.54 12.94 10.00
N ILE A 12 -3.93 13.17 11.25
CA ILE A 12 -5.14 13.93 11.55
C ILE A 12 -4.74 15.37 11.83
N VAL A 13 -5.36 16.31 11.11
CA VAL A 13 -5.13 17.76 11.29
C VAL A 13 -6.46 18.42 11.64
N LEU A 14 -6.47 19.15 12.76
CA LEU A 14 -7.61 19.96 13.17
C LEU A 14 -7.67 21.24 12.35
N VAL A 15 -8.79 21.46 11.67
CA VAL A 15 -8.99 22.61 10.79
C VAL A 15 -10.33 23.29 11.04
N ASP A 16 -10.36 24.60 10.81
CA ASP A 16 -11.59 25.37 10.76
C ASP A 16 -12.26 25.21 9.37
N LYS A 17 -13.57 25.44 9.28
CA LYS A 17 -14.34 25.20 8.03
C LYS A 17 -13.84 26.06 6.88
N GLU A 18 -13.34 27.26 7.17
CA GLU A 18 -12.82 28.23 6.20
C GLU A 18 -11.50 27.77 5.58
N GLN A 19 -10.83 26.78 6.17
CA GLN A 19 -9.59 26.20 5.68
C GLN A 19 -9.84 25.07 4.65
N LEU A 20 -11.09 24.66 4.46
CA LEU A 20 -11.45 23.68 3.43
C LEU A 20 -11.31 24.30 2.04
N GLY A 21 -10.46 23.70 1.22
CA GLY A 21 -10.28 24.10 -0.17
C GLY A 21 -11.36 23.54 -1.10
N ALA A 22 -11.29 23.90 -2.37
CA ALA A 22 -12.26 23.47 -3.37
C ALA A 22 -12.38 21.95 -3.51
N LYS A 23 -11.30 21.19 -3.27
CA LYS A 23 -11.30 19.72 -3.35
C LYS A 23 -12.05 19.08 -2.19
N GLU A 24 -11.85 19.61 -0.99
CA GLU A 24 -12.52 19.14 0.23
C GLU A 24 -14.02 19.45 0.14
N LEU A 25 -14.36 20.69 -0.27
CA LEU A 25 -15.75 21.10 -0.50
C LEU A 25 -16.44 20.24 -1.55
N PHE A 26 -15.77 19.94 -2.67
CA PHE A 26 -16.29 19.03 -3.68
C PHE A 26 -16.51 17.62 -3.13
N THR A 27 -15.55 17.10 -2.37
CA THR A 27 -15.63 15.75 -1.79
C THR A 27 -16.80 15.63 -0.83
N LEU A 28 -16.95 16.58 0.10
CA LEU A 28 -18.06 16.58 1.06
C LEU A 28 -19.41 16.71 0.36
N ASN A 29 -19.59 17.73 -0.49
CA ASN A 29 -20.90 18.02 -1.10
C ASN A 29 -21.29 17.00 -2.17
N MET A 30 -20.37 16.66 -3.10
CA MET A 30 -20.71 15.85 -4.27
C MET A 30 -20.56 14.35 -4.03
N LEU A 31 -19.53 13.92 -3.29
CA LEU A 31 -19.30 12.49 -3.07
C LEU A 31 -20.04 11.98 -1.84
N HIS A 32 -20.06 12.76 -0.77
CA HIS A 32 -20.63 12.33 0.51
C HIS A 32 -22.00 12.95 0.84
N LYS A 33 -22.47 13.92 0.04
CA LYS A 33 -23.75 14.63 0.25
C LYS A 33 -23.85 15.24 1.67
N THR A 34 -22.72 15.70 2.18
CA THR A 34 -22.58 16.32 3.49
C THR A 34 -22.34 17.80 3.30
N ASP A 35 -23.20 18.63 3.90
CA ASP A 35 -23.01 20.08 3.86
C ASP A 35 -21.78 20.47 4.71
N VAL A 36 -21.11 21.55 4.33
CA VAL A 36 -19.93 22.07 5.04
C VAL A 36 -20.25 22.39 6.50
N SER A 37 -21.49 22.76 6.81
CA SER A 37 -21.93 23.00 8.18
C SER A 37 -21.93 21.74 9.05
N GLU A 38 -22.14 20.56 8.45
CA GLU A 38 -22.16 19.24 9.09
C GLU A 38 -20.80 18.52 9.03
N PHE A 39 -19.76 19.17 8.50
CA PHE A 39 -18.42 18.62 8.39
C PHE A 39 -17.88 18.17 9.75
N VAL A 40 -17.53 16.87 9.84
CA VAL A 40 -16.75 16.31 10.95
C VAL A 40 -15.37 15.91 10.45
N ILE A 41 -15.30 15.07 9.41
CA ILE A 41 -14.05 14.63 8.79
C ILE A 41 -14.08 14.70 7.27
N CYS A 42 -12.91 14.86 6.66
CA CYS A 42 -12.74 14.91 5.21
C CYS A 42 -11.34 14.40 4.85
N PRO A 43 -11.18 13.58 3.81
CA PRO A 43 -9.85 13.29 3.29
C PRO A 43 -9.21 14.58 2.76
N HIS A 44 -7.93 14.78 3.05
CA HIS A 44 -7.12 15.82 2.46
C HIS A 44 -5.86 15.22 1.85
N GLN A 45 -5.64 15.48 0.56
CA GLN A 45 -4.55 14.88 -0.19
C GLN A 45 -4.54 13.35 -0.03
N ARG A 46 -3.36 12.73 0.09
CA ARG A 46 -3.19 11.26 0.18
C ARG A 46 -2.99 10.73 1.58
N GLU A 47 -2.40 11.52 2.48
CA GLU A 47 -1.94 11.04 3.80
C GLU A 47 -2.54 11.81 4.97
N THR A 48 -3.55 12.64 4.73
CA THR A 48 -4.11 13.52 5.75
C THR A 48 -5.63 13.38 5.84
N ILE A 49 -6.15 13.42 7.05
CA ILE A 49 -7.58 13.55 7.35
C ILE A 49 -7.74 14.89 8.06
N TYR A 50 -8.56 15.74 7.47
CA TYR A 50 -9.02 16.95 8.14
C TYR A 50 -10.15 16.60 9.08
N LEU A 51 -10.03 17.08 10.32
CA LEU A 51 -11.01 16.95 11.38
C LEU A 51 -11.46 18.36 11.77
N ASN A 52 -12.77 18.57 11.85
CA ASN A 52 -13.34 19.85 12.24
C ASN A 52 -12.93 20.21 13.67
N LYS A 53 -12.17 21.29 13.81
CA LYS A 53 -11.67 21.79 15.09
C LYS A 53 -12.79 22.25 16.02
N SER A 54 -13.90 22.74 15.48
CA SER A 54 -15.07 23.20 16.25
C SER A 54 -16.02 22.05 16.63
N PHE A 55 -15.70 20.80 16.29
CA PHE A 55 -16.49 19.66 16.72
C PHE A 55 -16.23 19.39 18.20
N GLU A 56 -17.29 19.44 19.02
CA GLU A 56 -17.22 19.40 20.49
C GLU A 56 -16.44 18.20 21.04
N ARG A 57 -16.49 17.06 20.33
CA ARG A 57 -15.84 15.81 20.72
C ARG A 57 -14.66 15.44 19.83
N ALA A 58 -14.00 16.43 19.23
CA ALA A 58 -12.86 16.21 18.32
C ALA A 58 -11.75 15.39 18.98
N GLU A 59 -11.38 15.70 20.22
CA GLU A 59 -10.33 14.98 20.94
C GLU A 59 -10.68 13.51 21.21
N ASP A 60 -11.96 13.21 21.49
CA ASP A 60 -12.44 11.85 21.74
C ASP A 60 -12.36 10.96 20.49
N ILE A 61 -12.60 11.54 19.31
CA ILE A 61 -12.67 10.76 18.07
C ILE A 61 -11.31 10.54 17.40
N ILE A 62 -10.29 11.34 17.70
CA ILE A 62 -8.92 11.13 17.21
C ILE A 62 -8.40 9.70 17.50
N PRO A 63 -8.42 9.19 18.75
CA PRO A 63 -7.96 7.83 19.01
C PRO A 63 -8.82 6.76 18.33
N ILE A 64 -10.10 7.04 18.12
CA ILE A 64 -11.02 6.12 17.41
C ILE A 64 -10.64 6.05 15.93
N ILE A 65 -10.43 7.20 15.27
CA ILE A 65 -9.99 7.27 13.87
C ILE A 65 -8.64 6.57 13.70
N ASN A 66 -7.66 6.89 14.55
CA ASN A 66 -6.34 6.26 14.48
C ASN A 66 -6.43 4.74 14.63
N GLY A 67 -7.14 4.27 15.67
CA GLY A 67 -7.34 2.85 15.91
C GLY A 67 -8.07 2.15 14.75
N PHE A 68 -8.99 2.85 14.08
CA PHE A 68 -9.71 2.32 12.92
C PHE A 68 -8.78 2.23 11.69
N MET A 69 -7.97 3.26 11.45
CA MET A 69 -6.99 3.33 10.35
C MET A 69 -5.86 2.30 10.46
N GLU A 70 -5.56 1.84 11.68
CA GLU A 70 -4.62 0.74 11.93
C GLU A 70 -5.16 -0.64 11.49
N GLN A 71 -6.48 -0.80 11.33
CA GLN A 71 -7.05 -2.10 11.01
C GLN A 71 -6.71 -2.50 9.57
N GLU A 72 -6.11 -3.68 9.40
CA GLU A 72 -5.73 -4.20 8.08
C GLU A 72 -6.91 -4.81 7.31
N GLY A 73 -8.00 -5.14 8.00
CA GLY A 73 -9.22 -5.71 7.44
C GLY A 73 -10.42 -5.56 8.38
N CYS A 74 -11.59 -6.01 7.93
CA CYS A 74 -12.82 -6.02 8.73
C CYS A 74 -12.70 -7.04 9.85
N ASN A 75 -12.66 -6.57 11.10
CA ASN A 75 -12.54 -7.40 12.28
C ASN A 75 -13.40 -6.83 13.42
N TYR A 76 -13.62 -7.62 14.47
CA TYR A 76 -14.45 -7.23 15.61
C TYR A 76 -14.00 -5.91 16.27
N LYS A 77 -12.69 -5.64 16.31
CA LYS A 77 -12.15 -4.39 16.86
C LYS A 77 -12.51 -3.19 15.97
N GLY A 78 -12.39 -3.34 14.66
CA GLY A 78 -12.79 -2.37 13.65
C GLY A 78 -14.29 -2.06 13.72
N ASP A 79 -15.14 -3.08 13.83
CA ASP A 79 -16.59 -2.90 13.93
C ASP A 79 -16.98 -2.15 15.23
N LYS A 80 -16.27 -2.42 16.32
CA LYS A 80 -16.47 -1.68 17.58
C LYS A 80 -16.09 -0.21 17.43
N LEU A 81 -14.94 0.08 16.82
CA LEU A 81 -14.48 1.45 16.58
C LEU A 81 -15.40 2.19 15.60
N TYR A 82 -15.89 1.50 14.57
CA TYR A 82 -16.88 2.03 13.63
C TYR A 82 -18.13 2.50 14.38
N LYS A 83 -18.72 1.64 15.22
CA LYS A 83 -19.93 1.98 15.99
C LYS A 83 -19.67 3.12 16.98
N GLN A 84 -18.54 3.07 17.67
CA GLN A 84 -18.15 4.16 18.58
C GLN A 84 -18.00 5.50 17.84
N PHE A 85 -17.47 5.49 16.62
CA PHE A 85 -17.38 6.69 15.82
C PHE A 85 -18.77 7.18 15.35
N GLU A 86 -19.62 6.26 14.89
CA GLU A 86 -21.00 6.54 14.47
C GLU A 86 -21.84 7.15 15.61
N ASP A 87 -21.75 6.59 16.82
CA ASP A 87 -22.47 7.08 18.00
C ASP A 87 -22.08 8.53 18.37
N ILE A 88 -20.86 8.97 18.01
CA ILE A 88 -20.32 10.29 18.37
C ILE A 88 -20.49 11.29 17.22
N ALA A 89 -20.14 10.90 16.00
CA ALA A 89 -20.03 11.78 14.84
C ALA A 89 -21.20 11.64 13.85
N GLY A 90 -22.04 10.63 14.02
CA GLY A 90 -23.22 10.36 13.20
C GLY A 90 -22.94 9.53 11.93
N GLU A 91 -24.04 9.09 11.32
CA GLU A 91 -24.06 8.17 10.17
C GLU A 91 -23.30 8.72 8.94
N LYS A 92 -23.49 10.01 8.63
CA LYS A 92 -22.79 10.65 7.51
C LYS A 92 -21.27 10.61 7.71
N ALA A 93 -20.80 10.92 8.91
CA ALA A 93 -19.37 10.95 9.20
C ALA A 93 -18.74 9.55 9.17
N VAL A 94 -19.43 8.52 9.69
CA VAL A 94 -18.88 7.15 9.66
C VAL A 94 -18.83 6.58 8.24
N SER A 95 -19.76 6.97 7.37
CA SER A 95 -19.70 6.66 5.94
C SER A 95 -18.46 7.25 5.28
N ILE A 96 -18.14 8.52 5.58
CA ILE A 96 -16.90 9.17 5.12
C ILE A 96 -15.67 8.44 5.67
N LEU A 97 -15.65 8.11 6.96
CA LEU A 97 -14.52 7.40 7.59
C LEU A 97 -14.23 6.07 6.88
N SER A 98 -15.28 5.36 6.51
CA SER A 98 -15.19 4.08 5.79
C SER A 98 -14.62 4.24 4.40
N ALA A 99 -15.03 5.28 3.66
CA ALA A 99 -14.47 5.59 2.35
C ALA A 99 -12.99 5.93 2.45
N ILE A 100 -12.60 6.77 3.42
CA ILE A 100 -11.20 7.10 3.69
C ILE A 100 -10.39 5.84 3.99
N TRP A 101 -10.90 4.97 4.86
CA TRP A 101 -10.20 3.73 5.23
C TRP A 101 -9.98 2.82 4.02
N GLN A 102 -11.01 2.62 3.18
CA GLN A 102 -10.89 1.78 1.98
C GLN A 102 -9.80 2.28 1.03
N ASP A 103 -9.75 3.60 0.79
CA ASP A 103 -8.72 4.19 -0.07
C ASP A 103 -7.34 4.16 0.59
N TRP A 104 -7.26 4.38 1.90
CA TRP A 104 -6.02 4.24 2.66
C TRP A 104 -5.46 2.81 2.57
N ARG A 105 -6.30 1.78 2.67
CA ARG A 105 -5.88 0.37 2.52
C ARG A 105 -5.29 0.10 1.15
N LYS A 106 -5.90 0.61 0.07
CA LYS A 106 -5.33 0.47 -1.29
C LYS A 106 -3.95 1.10 -1.40
N GLU A 107 -3.75 2.28 -0.82
CA GLU A 107 -2.46 2.97 -0.84
C GLU A 107 -1.43 2.27 0.06
N ARG A 108 -1.80 1.79 1.25
CA ARG A 108 -0.93 0.99 2.13
C ARG A 108 -0.51 -0.32 1.48
N MET A 109 -1.40 -1.02 0.78
CA MET A 109 -1.03 -2.23 0.04
C MET A 109 0.09 -1.97 -0.98
N LYS A 110 0.05 -0.83 -1.70
CA LYS A 110 1.12 -0.43 -2.62
C LYS A 110 2.42 -0.12 -1.89
N ALA A 111 2.33 0.57 -0.75
CA ALA A 111 3.50 0.90 0.08
C ALA A 111 4.14 -0.37 0.69
N ASP A 112 3.34 -1.30 1.22
CA ASP A 112 3.80 -2.58 1.75
C ASP A 112 4.48 -3.44 0.68
N ALA A 113 3.90 -3.47 -0.53
CA ALA A 113 4.51 -4.15 -1.67
C ALA A 113 5.87 -3.55 -2.04
N LYS A 114 5.99 -2.21 -2.01
CA LYS A 114 7.26 -1.52 -2.22
C LYS A 114 8.26 -1.81 -1.10
N GLU A 115 7.86 -1.74 0.17
CA GLU A 115 8.71 -2.07 1.32
C GLU A 115 9.30 -3.48 1.18
N LYS A 116 8.45 -4.47 0.87
CA LYS A 116 8.89 -5.86 0.60
C LYS A 116 9.83 -5.95 -0.60
N ALA A 117 9.52 -5.26 -1.70
CA ALA A 117 10.40 -5.25 -2.87
C ALA A 117 11.77 -4.63 -2.56
N ASP A 118 11.81 -3.53 -1.81
CA ASP A 118 13.04 -2.86 -1.40
C ASP A 118 13.89 -3.74 -0.49
N GLU A 119 13.28 -4.51 0.43
CA GLU A 119 13.98 -5.50 1.25
C GLU A 119 14.61 -6.60 0.41
N VAL A 120 13.88 -7.15 -0.56
CA VAL A 120 14.41 -8.17 -1.49
C VAL A 120 15.55 -7.59 -2.31
N LEU A 121 15.39 -6.39 -2.88
CA LEU A 121 16.42 -5.73 -3.67
C LEU A 121 17.68 -5.43 -2.86
N LYS A 122 17.56 -5.05 -1.58
CA LYS A 122 18.70 -4.90 -0.66
C LYS A 122 19.48 -6.21 -0.52
N ARG A 123 18.79 -7.35 -0.41
CA ARG A 123 19.44 -8.67 -0.35
C ARG A 123 20.16 -9.00 -1.65
N VAL A 124 19.52 -8.80 -2.81
CA VAL A 124 20.10 -9.08 -4.15
C VAL A 124 21.32 -8.20 -4.45
N ARG A 125 21.37 -6.98 -3.91
CA ARG A 125 22.53 -6.08 -4.07
C ARG A 125 23.79 -6.54 -3.33
N LYS A 126 23.73 -7.59 -2.51
CA LYS A 126 24.92 -8.17 -1.89
C LYS A 126 25.94 -8.60 -2.95
N ARG A 127 27.22 -8.31 -2.71
CA ARG A 127 28.32 -8.48 -3.67
C ARG A 127 28.42 -9.91 -4.21
N HIS A 128 28.29 -10.92 -3.34
CA HIS A 128 28.41 -12.33 -3.74
C HIS A 128 27.25 -12.78 -4.64
N ILE A 129 26.01 -12.38 -4.35
CA ILE A 129 24.85 -12.67 -5.22
C ILE A 129 25.06 -12.03 -6.59
N ARG A 130 25.44 -10.76 -6.62
CA ARG A 130 25.72 -10.04 -7.88
C ARG A 130 26.84 -10.71 -8.70
N GLN A 131 27.87 -11.23 -8.05
CA GLN A 131 28.97 -11.95 -8.72
C GLN A 131 28.53 -13.31 -9.25
N SER A 132 27.74 -14.08 -8.49
CA SER A 132 27.19 -15.34 -8.97
C SER A 132 26.28 -15.14 -10.19
N MET A 133 25.38 -14.16 -10.12
CA MET A 133 24.48 -13.82 -11.23
C MET A 133 25.23 -13.38 -12.49
N LYS A 134 26.37 -12.67 -12.35
CA LYS A 134 27.24 -12.35 -13.50
C LYS A 134 27.78 -13.59 -14.20
N LYS A 135 28.16 -14.63 -13.45
CA LYS A 135 28.65 -15.90 -14.04
C LYS A 135 27.56 -16.65 -14.80
N ARG A 136 26.30 -16.51 -14.36
CA ARG A 136 25.13 -17.17 -14.95
C ARG A 136 24.41 -16.33 -16.02
N LYS A 137 24.96 -15.16 -16.40
CA LYS A 137 24.32 -14.20 -17.32
C LYS A 137 23.92 -14.82 -18.67
N GLY A 138 24.76 -15.67 -19.24
CA GLY A 138 24.48 -16.33 -20.52
C GLY A 138 23.24 -17.23 -20.45
N THR A 139 23.12 -18.03 -19.39
CA THR A 139 21.96 -18.91 -19.17
C THR A 139 20.69 -18.10 -18.89
N ILE A 140 20.77 -17.04 -18.09
CA ILE A 140 19.62 -16.16 -17.81
C ILE A 140 19.10 -15.51 -19.10
N GLN A 141 20.02 -15.02 -19.95
CA GLN A 141 19.66 -14.45 -21.25
C GLN A 141 19.00 -15.50 -22.15
N ALA A 142 19.56 -16.71 -22.21
CA ALA A 142 18.96 -17.80 -22.99
C ALA A 142 17.56 -18.17 -22.47
N VAL A 143 17.34 -18.22 -21.15
CA VAL A 143 16.01 -18.48 -20.56
C VAL A 143 15.02 -17.37 -20.91
N PHE A 144 15.47 -16.11 -20.89
CA PHE A 144 14.65 -14.97 -21.29
C PHE A 144 14.25 -15.03 -22.77
N ASP A 145 15.24 -15.21 -23.66
CA ASP A 145 15.04 -15.25 -25.11
C ASP A 145 14.18 -16.44 -25.53
N VAL A 146 14.30 -17.57 -24.82
CA VAL A 146 13.54 -18.80 -25.06
C VAL A 146 12.16 -18.77 -24.42
N GLY A 147 11.81 -17.84 -23.52
CA GLY A 147 10.42 -17.64 -23.08
C GLY A 147 9.66 -18.87 -22.56
N TYR A 148 10.36 -19.88 -22.02
CA TYR A 148 9.92 -21.25 -21.69
C TYR A 148 8.41 -21.53 -21.85
N GLY A 149 7.99 -21.83 -23.08
CA GLY A 149 6.60 -22.16 -23.44
C GLY A 149 6.57 -23.22 -24.54
N LEU A 150 5.46 -23.96 -24.66
CA LEU A 150 5.26 -24.87 -25.79
C LEU A 150 5.13 -24.06 -27.09
N TYR A 151 6.22 -23.98 -27.84
CA TYR A 151 6.26 -23.30 -29.14
C TYR A 151 5.59 -24.16 -30.21
N ASP A 152 4.36 -23.81 -30.56
CA ASP A 152 3.76 -24.29 -31.79
C ASP A 152 4.41 -23.61 -33.00
N LYS A 153 4.40 -24.26 -34.18
CA LYS A 153 5.14 -23.89 -35.42
C LYS A 153 4.95 -22.45 -35.94
N LYS A 154 4.08 -21.64 -35.33
CA LYS A 154 3.74 -20.27 -35.73
C LYS A 154 3.96 -19.20 -34.63
N ARG A 155 4.51 -19.51 -33.45
CA ARG A 155 4.58 -18.53 -32.34
C ARG A 155 5.88 -17.72 -32.29
N LEU A 156 5.71 -16.42 -32.01
CA LEU A 156 6.75 -15.47 -31.61
C LEU A 156 7.13 -15.71 -30.13
N ALA A 157 8.36 -15.40 -29.74
CA ALA A 157 8.84 -15.53 -28.37
C ALA A 157 7.93 -14.79 -27.37
N ASP A 158 7.53 -15.46 -26.29
CA ASP A 158 6.77 -14.84 -25.20
C ASP A 158 7.74 -14.20 -24.21
N PHE A 159 8.09 -12.93 -24.48
CA PHE A 159 9.04 -12.18 -23.68
C PHE A 159 8.56 -11.91 -22.25
N GLN A 160 7.24 -11.92 -22.00
CA GLN A 160 6.73 -11.73 -20.64
C GLN A 160 6.96 -12.99 -19.81
N ASN A 161 6.63 -14.16 -20.37
CA ASN A 161 6.93 -15.44 -19.75
C ASN A 161 8.46 -15.65 -19.61
N GLY A 162 9.24 -15.21 -20.59
CA GLY A 162 10.71 -15.21 -20.52
C GLY A 162 11.27 -14.37 -19.37
N ALA A 163 10.69 -13.19 -19.11
CA ALA A 163 11.05 -12.37 -17.97
C ALA A 163 10.79 -13.09 -16.64
N GLU A 164 9.64 -13.75 -16.52
CA GLU A 164 9.25 -14.50 -15.32
C GLU A 164 10.17 -15.72 -15.09
N CYS A 165 10.43 -16.52 -16.14
CA CYS A 165 11.34 -17.66 -16.05
C CYS A 165 12.78 -17.25 -15.70
N ALA A 166 13.29 -16.19 -16.32
CA ALA A 166 14.63 -15.68 -16.05
C ALA A 166 14.76 -15.17 -14.60
N PHE A 167 13.71 -14.52 -14.09
CA PHE A 167 13.63 -14.09 -12.70
C PHE A 167 13.63 -15.30 -11.74
N MET A 168 12.78 -16.29 -11.97
CA MET A 168 12.69 -17.51 -11.13
C MET A 168 14.01 -18.28 -11.11
N TYR A 169 14.64 -18.47 -12.28
CA TYR A 169 15.94 -19.14 -12.38
C TYR A 169 17.01 -18.39 -11.57
N GLY A 170 17.08 -17.06 -11.73
CA GLY A 170 18.01 -16.23 -10.96
C GLY A 170 17.76 -16.29 -9.45
N TYR A 171 16.51 -16.35 -9.03
CA TYR A 171 16.12 -16.48 -7.63
C TYR A 171 16.56 -17.83 -7.04
N LEU A 172 16.27 -18.95 -7.72
CA LEU A 172 16.69 -20.29 -7.29
C LEU A 172 18.21 -20.40 -7.19
N CYS A 173 18.94 -19.87 -8.17
CA CYS A 173 20.40 -19.82 -8.14
C CYS A 173 20.94 -19.10 -6.91
N ALA A 174 20.30 -17.99 -6.50
CA ALA A 174 20.69 -17.23 -5.33
C ALA A 174 20.37 -17.95 -4.01
N LEU A 175 19.24 -18.69 -3.95
CA LEU A 175 18.89 -19.53 -2.79
C LEU A 175 19.89 -20.69 -2.61
N GLU A 176 20.20 -21.42 -3.69
CA GLU A 176 21.21 -22.49 -3.65
C GLU A 176 22.57 -22.00 -3.16
N ASP A 177 22.98 -20.81 -3.59
CA ASP A 177 24.24 -20.21 -3.17
C ASP A 177 24.21 -19.76 -1.69
N GLN A 178 23.04 -19.38 -1.17
CA GLN A 178 22.85 -19.04 0.23
C GLN A 178 22.88 -20.29 1.13
N GLU A 179 22.19 -21.36 0.72
CA GLU A 179 22.19 -22.66 1.43
C GLU A 179 23.61 -23.24 1.53
N LYS A 180 24.36 -23.21 0.42
CA LYS A 180 25.77 -23.65 0.39
C LYS A 180 26.68 -22.85 1.31
N GLN A 181 26.36 -21.58 1.61
CA GLN A 181 27.15 -20.77 2.54
C GLN A 181 26.81 -21.07 4.01
N GLN A 182 25.55 -21.41 4.30
CA GLN A 182 25.13 -21.80 5.65
C GLN A 182 25.71 -23.17 6.04
N SER A 183 25.72 -24.13 5.11
CA SER A 183 26.30 -25.46 5.35
C SER A 183 27.82 -25.51 5.51
N VAL A 184 28.52 -24.41 5.23
CA VAL A 184 29.99 -24.27 5.38
C VAL A 184 30.35 -23.53 6.68
N ALA A 185 29.37 -22.91 7.33
CA ALA A 185 29.54 -22.17 8.58
C ALA A 185 29.15 -22.99 9.83
N GLU A 186 28.53 -24.16 9.65
CA GLU A 186 28.29 -25.20 10.66
C GLU A 186 29.42 -26.24 10.64
#